data_AF-A0A0W8CIK1-F1
#
_entry.id   AF-A0A0W8CIK1-F1
#
_cell.length_a   1.000
_cell.length_b   1.000
_cell.length_c   1.000
_cell.angle_alpha   90.00
_cell.angle_beta   90.00
_cell.angle_gamma   90.00
#
_symmetry.space_group_name_H-M   'P 1'
#
loop_
_entity.id
_entity.type
_entity.pdbx_description
1 polymer ?
#
loop_
_entity_poly.entity_id
_entity_poly.type
_entity_poly.pdbx_seq_one_letter_code
_entity_poly.pdbx_strand_id
1 'polypeptide(L)'
;MLLSQLPEQFGRRDTDSDPTKRFPWRSLAQGDDTDDKLRGYLLDIAKFHYDNLNNCILAELLALSSTNFTEIKAELEHRCYVKFRYSLFAGPPPFELVSNSAPTVQAHEFETWFSAQLDIARHDMQEHRVYKMTDNDQLRLEQLVACAHKKLGPWDETALNRDQFYDALTEIVRCA
;
A
#
# COMPACT_ATOMS: atom_id res chain seq x y z
N MET A 1 -14.38 10.79 -1.22
CA MET A 1 -13.08 11.49 -1.03
C MET A 1 -12.52 11.81 -2.40
N LEU A 2 -12.05 13.04 -2.66
CA LEU A 2 -11.49 13.38 -3.97
C LEU A 2 -10.06 12.82 -4.07
N LEU A 3 -9.71 12.17 -5.19
CA LEU A 3 -8.37 11.63 -5.43
C LEU A 3 -7.27 12.72 -5.31
N SER A 4 -7.62 13.99 -5.54
CA SER A 4 -6.73 15.13 -5.37
C SER A 4 -6.30 15.40 -3.92
N GLN A 5 -7.00 14.84 -2.92
CA GLN A 5 -6.75 15.05 -1.49
C GLN A 5 -5.88 13.94 -0.85
N LEU A 6 -5.77 12.79 -1.52
CA LEU A 6 -4.94 11.64 -1.11
C LEU A 6 -3.51 12.00 -0.65
N PRO A 7 -2.71 12.78 -1.40
CA PRO A 7 -1.31 13.06 -1.01
C PRO A 7 -1.14 13.78 0.33
N GLU A 8 -2.13 14.56 0.77
CA GLU A 8 -2.07 15.32 2.02
C GLU A 8 -2.39 14.46 3.24
N GLN A 9 -2.98 13.28 3.01
CA GLN A 9 -3.43 12.38 4.06
C GLN A 9 -2.44 11.23 4.32
N PHE A 10 -1.40 11.07 3.50
CA PHE A 10 -0.45 9.96 3.55
C PHE A 10 0.92 10.31 4.13
N GLY A 11 0.90 10.90 5.33
CA GLY A 11 2.01 11.26 6.22
C GLY A 11 3.44 10.97 5.73
N ARG A 12 4.30 12.00 5.74
CA ARG A 12 5.74 11.84 5.51
C ARG A 12 6.37 11.01 6.63
N ARG A 13 7.42 10.24 6.30
CA ARG A 13 8.37 9.73 7.30
C ARG A 13 9.22 10.93 7.74
N ASP A 14 9.51 11.08 9.02
CA ASP A 14 10.40 12.15 9.53
C ASP A 14 11.82 12.10 8.93
N THR A 15 12.18 10.99 8.27
CA THR A 15 13.47 10.79 7.59
C THR A 15 13.44 11.06 6.07
N ASP A 16 12.28 11.31 5.47
CA ASP A 16 12.16 11.67 4.04
C ASP A 16 12.13 13.19 3.89
N SER A 17 13.30 13.81 4.07
CA SER A 17 13.51 15.25 3.85
C SER A 17 13.71 15.62 2.38
N ASP A 18 13.78 14.64 1.47
CA ASP A 18 14.04 14.88 0.05
C ASP A 18 12.78 15.37 -0.69
N PRO A 19 12.69 16.67 -1.06
CA PRO A 19 11.53 17.22 -1.72
C PRO A 19 11.39 16.74 -3.18
N THR A 20 12.40 16.08 -3.74
CA THR A 20 12.37 15.50 -5.09
C THR A 20 11.71 14.11 -5.12
N LYS A 21 11.61 13.42 -3.98
CA LYS A 21 10.92 12.13 -3.80
C LYS A 21 9.44 12.28 -3.41
N ARG A 22 8.78 13.35 -3.83
CA ARG A 22 7.33 13.46 -3.66
C ARG A 22 6.68 12.45 -4.60
N PHE A 23 6.12 11.39 -4.01
CA PHE A 23 5.31 10.44 -4.75
C PHE A 23 4.19 11.20 -5.49
N PRO A 24 4.04 11.03 -6.82
CA PRO A 24 3.23 11.91 -7.66
C PRO A 24 1.74 11.54 -7.61
N TRP A 25 1.18 11.40 -6.41
CA TRP A 25 -0.25 11.12 -6.20
C TRP A 25 -1.15 12.09 -6.98
N ARG A 26 -0.72 13.36 -7.13
CA ARG A 26 -1.45 14.38 -7.90
C ARG A 26 -1.48 14.08 -9.40
N SER A 27 -0.42 13.49 -9.95
CA SER A 27 -0.31 13.15 -11.37
C SER A 27 -1.21 11.95 -11.72
N LEU A 28 -1.32 10.97 -10.81
CA LEU A 28 -2.21 9.81 -10.96
C LEU A 28 -3.70 10.18 -10.85
N ALA A 29 -4.03 11.27 -10.15
CA ALA A 29 -5.39 11.77 -10.02
C ALA A 29 -5.86 12.65 -11.20
N GLN A 30 -4.95 13.07 -12.09
CA GLN A 30 -5.22 14.06 -13.14
C GLN A 30 -5.24 13.47 -14.57
N GLY A 31 -5.03 12.16 -14.76
CA GLY A 31 -5.14 11.52 -16.07
C GLY A 31 -6.60 11.25 -16.47
N ASP A 32 -6.99 11.68 -17.67
CA ASP A 32 -8.28 11.41 -18.34
C ASP A 32 -8.62 9.90 -18.31
N ASP A 33 -9.90 9.58 -18.07
CA ASP A 33 -10.75 8.37 -18.30
C ASP A 33 -10.15 6.97 -18.63
N THR A 34 -8.84 6.76 -18.52
CA THR A 34 -8.13 5.61 -19.10
C THR A 34 -7.55 4.67 -18.05
N ASP A 35 -7.89 4.84 -16.76
CA ASP A 35 -7.29 3.97 -15.74
C ASP A 35 -8.18 3.62 -14.56
N ASP A 36 -9.33 3.01 -14.85
CA ASP A 36 -10.20 2.42 -13.83
C ASP A 36 -9.49 1.36 -12.98
N LYS A 37 -8.50 0.64 -13.53
CA LYS A 37 -7.69 -0.35 -12.79
C LYS A 37 -6.78 0.32 -11.77
N LEU A 38 -5.95 1.28 -12.19
CA LEU A 38 -5.13 2.11 -11.29
C LEU A 38 -5.99 2.76 -10.21
N ARG A 39 -7.09 3.40 -10.63
CA ARG A 39 -8.01 4.08 -9.72
C ARG A 39 -8.59 3.11 -8.69
N GLY A 40 -9.00 1.92 -9.12
CA GLY A 40 -9.49 0.85 -8.25
C GLY A 40 -8.47 0.50 -7.16
N TYR A 41 -7.25 0.16 -7.55
CA TYR A 41 -6.19 -0.18 -6.59
C TYR A 41 -5.89 0.97 -5.64
N LEU A 42 -5.77 2.20 -6.13
CA LEU A 42 -5.52 3.36 -5.28
C LEU A 42 -6.66 3.61 -4.29
N LEU A 43 -7.91 3.41 -4.70
CA LEU A 43 -9.09 3.53 -3.83
C LEU A 43 -9.14 2.43 -2.77
N ASP A 44 -8.83 1.19 -3.12
CA ASP A 44 -8.81 0.07 -2.18
C ASP A 44 -7.71 0.28 -1.13
N ILE A 45 -6.51 0.70 -1.56
CA ILE A 45 -5.41 1.09 -0.66
C ILE A 45 -5.86 2.22 0.25
N ALA A 46 -6.46 3.29 -0.29
CA ALA A 46 -6.95 4.43 0.49
C ALA A 46 -7.98 4.00 1.53
N LYS A 47 -8.95 3.18 1.13
CA LYS A 47 -10.00 2.68 1.99
C LYS A 47 -9.43 1.86 3.15
N PHE A 48 -8.57 0.89 2.86
CA PHE A 48 -7.93 0.06 3.90
C PHE A 48 -7.26 0.91 4.97
N HIS A 49 -6.58 1.98 4.58
CA HIS A 49 -5.94 2.88 5.56
C HIS A 49 -6.91 3.64 6.43
N TYR A 50 -7.93 4.27 5.86
CA TYR A 50 -8.90 5.01 6.68
C TYR A 50 -9.69 4.08 7.57
N ASP A 51 -10.05 2.89 7.08
CA ASP A 51 -10.73 1.90 7.89
C ASP A 51 -9.86 1.49 9.09
N ASN A 52 -8.58 1.20 8.87
CA ASN A 52 -7.65 0.84 9.95
C ASN A 52 -7.35 2.00 10.90
N LEU A 53 -7.14 3.20 10.37
CA LEU A 53 -6.88 4.39 11.18
C LEU A 53 -8.09 4.70 12.06
N ASN A 54 -9.29 4.65 11.48
CA ASN A 54 -10.54 4.87 12.21
C ASN A 54 -10.75 3.78 13.27
N ASN A 55 -10.50 2.51 12.95
CA ASN A 55 -10.60 1.42 13.92
C ASN A 55 -9.64 1.60 15.09
N CYS A 56 -8.38 1.98 14.82
CA CYS A 56 -7.43 2.29 15.89
C CYS A 56 -7.91 3.46 16.75
N ILE A 57 -8.32 4.58 16.12
CA ILE A 57 -8.77 5.77 16.84
C ILE A 57 -9.95 5.42 17.76
N LEU A 58 -10.93 4.65 17.26
CA LEU A 58 -12.07 4.20 18.06
C LEU A 58 -11.63 3.31 19.23
N ALA A 59 -10.71 2.38 19.02
CA ALA A 59 -10.20 1.51 20.07
C ALA A 59 -9.44 2.28 21.16
N GLU A 60 -8.56 3.21 20.78
CA GLU A 60 -7.79 4.02 21.72
C GLU A 60 -8.68 5.03 22.47
N LEU A 61 -9.67 5.65 21.80
CA LEU A 61 -10.62 6.53 22.48
C LEU A 61 -11.44 5.81 23.56
N LEU A 62 -11.68 4.50 23.42
CA LEU A 62 -12.33 3.69 24.45
C LEU A 62 -11.40 3.33 25.62
N ALA A 63 -10.08 3.29 25.37
CA ALA A 63 -9.07 2.91 26.37
C ALA A 63 -8.50 4.11 27.13
N LEU A 64 -8.45 5.28 26.51
CA LEU A 64 -7.92 6.50 27.12
C LEU A 64 -8.84 7.03 28.23
N SER A 65 -8.26 7.30 29.39
CA SER A 65 -8.98 7.87 30.54
C SER A 65 -8.96 9.40 30.59
N SER A 66 -8.10 10.04 29.79
CA SER A 66 -8.01 11.51 29.74
C SER A 66 -9.22 12.08 29.00
N THR A 67 -9.72 13.21 29.49
CA THR A 67 -10.72 14.05 28.80
C THR A 67 -10.10 15.29 28.16
N ASN A 68 -8.78 15.47 28.27
CA ASN A 68 -8.06 16.60 27.73
C ASN A 68 -7.77 16.37 26.24
N PHE A 69 -8.28 17.25 25.37
CA PHE A 69 -8.11 17.13 23.93
C PHE A 69 -6.65 17.08 23.48
N THR A 70 -5.77 17.89 24.08
CA THR A 70 -4.36 17.95 23.67
C THR A 70 -3.63 16.65 23.99
N GLU A 71 -3.90 16.07 25.15
CA GLU A 71 -3.33 14.77 25.55
C GLU A 71 -3.90 13.63 24.70
N ILE A 72 -5.22 13.57 24.52
CA ILE A 72 -5.88 12.57 23.67
C ILE A 72 -5.31 12.64 22.24
N LYS A 73 -5.21 13.85 21.68
CA LYS A 73 -4.65 14.05 20.33
C LYS A 73 -3.22 13.51 20.24
N ALA A 74 -2.36 13.88 21.19
CA ALA A 74 -0.96 13.43 21.17
C ALA A 74 -0.84 11.90 21.30
N GLU A 75 -1.65 11.28 22.15
CA GLU A 75 -1.69 9.82 22.31
C GLU A 75 -2.22 9.12 21.05
N LEU A 76 -3.28 9.65 20.43
CA LEU A 76 -3.81 9.12 19.17
C LEU A 76 -2.79 9.24 18.03
N GLU A 77 -2.12 10.39 17.90
CA GLU A 77 -1.04 10.59 16.91
C GLU A 77 0.14 9.63 17.15
N HIS A 78 0.43 9.30 18.41
CA HIS A 78 1.50 8.38 18.78
C HIS A 78 1.14 6.91 18.51
N ARG A 79 -0.09 6.50 18.86
CA ARG A 79 -0.52 5.10 18.88
C ARG A 79 -1.16 4.65 17.58
N CYS A 80 -1.94 5.52 16.94
CA CYS A 80 -2.69 5.20 15.73
C CYS A 80 -1.94 5.56 14.47
N TYR A 81 -0.83 4.86 14.27
CA TYR A 81 0.10 5.14 13.18
C TYR A 81 -0.05 4.15 12.02
N VAL A 82 -0.99 4.43 11.11
CA VAL A 82 -1.19 3.64 9.88
C VAL A 82 -0.30 4.20 8.77
N LYS A 83 0.91 3.67 8.62
CA LYS A 83 1.81 4.05 7.50
C LYS A 83 1.21 3.58 6.18
N PHE A 84 0.84 4.54 5.34
CA PHE A 84 -0.03 4.26 4.20
C PHE A 84 0.59 3.48 3.04
N ARG A 85 1.90 3.51 2.88
CA ARG A 85 2.37 3.63 1.50
C ARG A 85 2.26 2.36 0.65
N TYR A 86 2.16 1.17 1.24
CA TYR A 86 2.38 -0.07 0.48
C TYR A 86 1.73 -1.33 1.08
N SER A 87 0.61 -1.19 1.79
CA SER A 87 0.00 -2.35 2.45
C SER A 87 -0.60 -3.30 1.42
N LEU A 88 0.06 -4.44 1.18
CA LEU A 88 -0.43 -5.52 0.31
C LEU A 88 -1.79 -6.08 0.75
N PHE A 89 -2.23 -5.83 1.98
CA PHE A 89 -3.56 -6.21 2.48
C PHE A 89 -4.70 -5.49 1.76
N ALA A 90 -4.44 -4.29 1.25
CA ALA A 90 -5.44 -3.50 0.57
C ALA A 90 -5.53 -3.82 -0.92
N GLY A 91 -4.43 -4.31 -1.49
CA GLY A 91 -4.33 -4.61 -2.90
C GLY A 91 -2.88 -4.51 -3.39
N PRO A 92 -2.61 -5.04 -4.59
CA PRO A 92 -1.31 -4.89 -5.21
C PRO A 92 -1.02 -3.43 -5.61
N PRO A 93 0.26 -3.04 -5.76
CA PRO A 93 0.58 -1.70 -6.21
C PRO A 93 0.20 -1.51 -7.68
N PRO A 94 -0.10 -0.27 -8.09
CA PRO A 94 -0.10 0.10 -9.49
C PRO A 94 1.29 0.04 -10.13
N PHE A 95 1.32 -0.11 -11.45
CA PHE A 95 2.55 -0.15 -12.25
C PHE A 95 3.42 1.08 -12.02
N GLU A 96 2.80 2.27 -11.99
CA GLU A 96 3.44 3.57 -11.87
C GLU A 96 4.20 3.73 -10.55
N LEU A 97 3.80 2.97 -9.52
CA LEU A 97 4.48 2.89 -8.24
C LEU A 97 5.80 2.13 -8.35
N VAL A 98 5.82 1.04 -9.10
CA VAL A 98 6.99 0.16 -9.25
C VAL A 98 7.94 0.71 -10.32
N SER A 99 7.41 1.23 -11.43
CA SER A 99 8.18 1.73 -12.57
C SER A 99 8.79 3.11 -12.32
N ASN A 100 8.35 3.84 -11.29
CA ASN A 100 8.78 5.22 -11.01
C ASN A 100 8.70 6.13 -12.27
N SER A 101 7.55 6.09 -12.94
CA SER A 101 7.27 6.80 -14.21
C SER A 101 8.04 6.29 -15.44
N ALA A 102 8.80 5.19 -15.34
CA ALA A 102 9.38 4.54 -16.50
C ALA A 102 8.29 3.87 -17.37
N PRO A 103 8.49 3.82 -18.70
CA PRO A 103 7.54 3.17 -19.61
C PRO A 103 7.52 1.65 -19.45
N THR A 104 8.58 1.08 -18.88
CA THR A 104 8.71 -0.36 -18.61
C THR A 104 9.44 -0.59 -17.28
N VAL A 105 9.20 -1.75 -16.67
CA VAL A 105 9.91 -2.24 -15.47
C VAL A 105 10.35 -3.69 -15.72
N GLN A 106 11.49 -4.13 -15.19
CA GLN A 106 11.88 -5.54 -15.34
C GLN A 106 10.98 -6.43 -14.47
N ALA A 107 10.64 -7.63 -14.95
CA ALA A 107 9.83 -8.57 -14.17
C ALA A 107 10.50 -8.93 -12.82
N HIS A 108 11.82 -9.04 -12.79
CA HIS A 108 12.59 -9.21 -11.56
C HIS A 108 12.45 -8.03 -10.56
N GLU A 109 12.43 -6.78 -11.05
CA GLU A 109 12.23 -5.61 -10.18
C GLU A 109 10.84 -5.64 -9.53
N PHE A 110 9.83 -6.12 -10.26
CA PHE A 110 8.48 -6.30 -9.73
C PHE A 110 8.41 -7.41 -8.69
N GLU A 111 9.03 -8.57 -8.95
CA GLU A 111 9.11 -9.67 -7.97
C GLU A 111 9.82 -9.22 -6.69
N THR A 112 10.93 -8.49 -6.84
CA THR A 112 11.70 -7.91 -5.72
C THR A 112 10.85 -6.93 -4.93
N TRP A 113 10.09 -6.08 -5.60
CA TRP A 113 9.17 -5.14 -4.95
C TRP A 113 8.11 -5.88 -4.12
N PHE A 114 7.49 -6.94 -4.67
CA PHE A 114 6.50 -7.74 -3.95
C PHE A 114 7.07 -8.37 -2.69
N SER A 115 8.27 -8.92 -2.81
CA SER A 115 9.00 -9.52 -1.69
C SER A 115 9.30 -8.48 -0.61
N ALA A 116 9.76 -7.29 -0.98
CA ALA A 116 10.05 -6.21 -0.03
C ALA A 116 8.79 -5.73 0.71
N GLN A 117 7.65 -5.62 0.03
CA GLN A 117 6.40 -5.23 0.71
C GLN A 117 5.86 -6.31 1.64
N LEU A 118 6.09 -7.58 1.33
CA LEU A 118 5.74 -8.67 2.22
C LEU A 118 6.53 -8.58 3.53
N ASP A 119 7.83 -8.32 3.46
CA ASP A 119 8.67 -8.18 4.65
C ASP A 119 8.27 -6.97 5.50
N ILE A 120 7.89 -5.86 4.87
CA ILE A 120 7.32 -4.71 5.55
C ILE A 120 5.99 -5.08 6.23
N ALA A 121 5.09 -5.75 5.51
CA ALA A 121 3.81 -6.20 6.04
C ALA A 121 4.00 -7.13 7.25
N ARG A 122 4.91 -8.11 7.18
CA ARG A 122 5.26 -9.00 8.29
C ARG A 122 5.86 -8.26 9.48
N HIS A 123 6.73 -7.29 9.25
CA HIS A 123 7.30 -6.49 10.33
C HIS A 123 6.20 -5.67 11.03
N ASP A 124 5.34 -5.02 10.25
CA ASP A 124 4.22 -4.23 10.79
C ASP A 124 3.19 -5.10 11.54
N MET A 125 3.03 -6.38 11.15
CA MET A 125 2.26 -7.39 11.91
C MET A 125 2.84 -7.64 13.29
N GLN A 126 4.14 -7.93 13.36
CA GLN A 126 4.81 -8.27 14.63
C GLN A 126 4.73 -7.10 15.62
N GLU A 127 4.83 -5.89 15.10
CA GLU A 127 4.82 -4.67 15.89
C GLU A 127 3.39 -4.16 16.20
N HIS A 128 2.34 -4.83 15.72
CA HIS A 128 0.93 -4.47 15.94
C HIS A 128 0.58 -3.02 15.54
N ARG A 129 1.30 -2.44 14.57
CA ARG A 129 1.30 -0.98 14.34
C ARG A 129 0.08 -0.46 13.58
N VAL A 130 -0.61 -1.31 12.83
CA VAL A 130 -1.51 -0.83 11.76
C VAL A 130 -2.84 -1.57 11.70
N TYR A 131 -2.82 -2.89 11.89
CA TYR A 131 -3.96 -3.77 11.70
C TYR A 131 -3.69 -5.07 12.47
N LYS A 132 -4.67 -5.54 13.25
CA LYS A 132 -4.58 -6.88 13.84
C LYS A 132 -5.03 -7.89 12.79
N MET A 133 -4.06 -8.42 12.07
CA MET A 133 -4.32 -9.46 11.08
C MET A 133 -4.90 -10.73 11.68
N THR A 134 -5.71 -11.38 10.86
CA THR A 134 -6.12 -12.77 11.07
C THR A 134 -5.11 -13.73 10.41
N ASP A 135 -5.09 -14.99 10.84
CA ASP A 135 -4.27 -16.03 10.20
C ASP A 135 -4.59 -16.18 8.70
N ASN A 136 -5.85 -15.92 8.31
CA ASN A 136 -6.28 -15.93 6.93
C ASN A 136 -5.64 -14.80 6.09
N ASP A 137 -5.44 -13.62 6.69
CA ASP A 137 -4.76 -12.52 6.00
C ASP A 137 -3.30 -12.88 5.72
N GLN A 138 -2.65 -13.60 6.66
CA GLN A 138 -1.27 -14.04 6.50
C GLN A 138 -1.17 -15.08 5.39
N LEU A 139 -2.04 -16.09 5.41
CA LEU A 139 -2.08 -17.12 4.38
C LEU A 139 -2.28 -16.51 2.99
N ARG A 140 -3.17 -15.53 2.87
CA ARG A 140 -3.45 -14.85 1.60
C ARG A 140 -2.23 -14.11 1.06
N LEU A 141 -1.45 -13.45 1.92
CA LEU A 141 -0.20 -12.82 1.50
C LEU A 141 0.84 -13.84 1.01
N GLU A 142 1.00 -14.96 1.72
CA GLU A 142 1.93 -16.01 1.34
C GLU A 142 1.56 -16.62 -0.03
N GLN A 143 0.26 -16.84 -0.27
CA GLN A 143 -0.27 -17.28 -1.57
C GLN A 143 0.01 -16.27 -2.67
N LEU A 144 -0.18 -14.97 -2.40
CA LEU A 144 0.07 -13.91 -3.37
C LEU A 144 1.52 -13.88 -3.85
N VAL A 145 2.47 -14.10 -2.94
CA VAL A 145 3.90 -14.17 -3.26
C VAL A 145 4.25 -15.43 -4.04
N ALA A 146 3.73 -16.59 -3.63
CA ALA A 146 3.93 -17.83 -4.36
C ALA A 146 3.41 -17.72 -5.81
N CYS A 147 2.26 -17.08 -6.00
CA CYS A 147 1.68 -16.80 -7.30
C CYS A 147 2.49 -15.78 -8.11
N ALA A 148 3.01 -14.73 -7.47
CA ALA A 148 3.91 -13.76 -8.09
C ALA A 148 5.18 -14.43 -8.62
N HIS A 149 5.85 -15.23 -7.79
CA HIS A 149 7.04 -15.98 -8.18
C HIS A 149 6.75 -16.94 -9.34
N LYS A 150 5.64 -17.70 -9.28
CA LYS A 150 5.24 -18.62 -10.34
C LYS A 150 4.97 -17.91 -11.67
N LYS A 151 4.38 -16.71 -11.63
CA LYS A 151 4.00 -15.97 -12.84
C LYS A 151 5.16 -15.18 -13.44
N LEU A 152 5.98 -14.54 -12.60
CA LEU A 152 7.01 -13.59 -13.01
C LEU A 152 8.41 -14.22 -13.05
N GLY A 153 8.69 -15.23 -12.23
CA GLY A 153 9.99 -15.91 -12.21
C GLY A 153 10.44 -16.41 -13.60
N PRO A 154 9.56 -17.00 -14.43
CA PRO A 154 9.92 -17.38 -15.80
C PRO A 154 10.21 -16.21 -16.74
N TRP A 155 9.82 -14.99 -16.38
CA TRP A 155 9.99 -13.79 -17.20
C TRP A 155 11.33 -13.09 -16.89
N ASP A 156 11.94 -13.32 -15.72
CA ASP A 156 13.30 -12.89 -15.37
C ASP A 156 13.56 -11.39 -15.66
N GLU A 157 14.53 -11.04 -16.52
CA GLU A 157 14.84 -9.66 -16.90
C GLU A 157 13.90 -9.07 -17.98
N THR A 158 12.80 -9.75 -18.33
CA THR A 158 11.85 -9.25 -19.35
C THR A 158 11.27 -7.92 -18.91
N ALA A 159 11.42 -6.90 -19.76
CA ALA A 159 10.83 -5.59 -19.56
C ALA A 159 9.32 -5.62 -19.81
N LEU A 160 8.53 -5.27 -18.80
CA LEU A 160 7.07 -5.25 -18.82
C LEU A 160 6.59 -3.82 -18.96
N ASN A 161 5.70 -3.59 -19.91
CA ASN A 161 4.92 -2.35 -19.95
C ASN A 161 3.73 -2.42 -18.98
N ARG A 162 3.03 -1.29 -18.84
CA ARG A 162 1.88 -1.13 -17.95
C ARG A 162 0.80 -2.20 -18.13
N ASP A 163 0.44 -2.54 -19.37
CA ASP A 163 -0.64 -3.49 -19.63
C ASP A 163 -0.22 -4.92 -19.29
N GLN A 164 0.99 -5.32 -19.70
CA GLN A 164 1.58 -6.61 -19.34
C GLN A 164 1.71 -6.78 -17.82
N PHE A 165 2.05 -5.69 -17.11
CA PHE A 165 2.07 -5.66 -15.66
C PHE A 165 0.68 -5.93 -15.08
N TYR A 166 -0.34 -5.18 -15.49
CA TYR A 166 -1.69 -5.34 -14.94
C TYR A 166 -2.33 -6.68 -15.28
N ASP A 167 -1.99 -7.27 -16.43
CA ASP A 167 -2.42 -8.62 -16.79
C ASP A 167 -1.72 -9.68 -15.93
N ALA A 168 -0.39 -9.59 -15.78
CA ALA A 168 0.34 -10.46 -14.86
C ALA A 168 -0.21 -10.34 -13.43
N LEU A 169 -0.49 -9.13 -12.98
CA LEU A 169 -1.03 -8.86 -11.66
C LEU A 169 -2.43 -9.44 -11.46
N THR A 170 -3.29 -9.34 -12.48
CA THR A 170 -4.62 -9.97 -12.45
C THR A 170 -4.52 -11.48 -12.30
N GLU A 171 -3.57 -12.12 -12.98
CA GLU A 171 -3.32 -13.56 -12.86
C GLU A 171 -2.76 -13.95 -11.49
N ILE A 172 -1.84 -13.14 -10.95
CA ILE A 172 -1.25 -13.35 -9.61
C ILE A 172 -2.35 -13.29 -8.55
N VAL A 173 -3.20 -12.26 -8.59
CA VAL A 173 -4.30 -12.08 -7.64
C VAL A 173 -5.36 -13.19 -7.77
N ARG A 174 -5.62 -13.71 -8.99
CA ARG A 174 -6.55 -14.84 -9.18
C ARG A 174 -6.00 -16.18 -8.70
N CYS A 175 -4.68 -16.32 -8.66
CA CYS A 175 -4.00 -17.52 -8.19
C CYS A 175 -3.99 -17.62 -6.66
N ALA A 176 -4.02 -16.47 -5.98
CA ALA A 176 -3.97 -16.34 -4.52
C ALA A 176 -5.36 -16.37 -3.87
#